data_AF-A0A4S8V772-F1
#
_entry.id   AF-A0A4S8V772-F1
#
_cell.length_a   1.000
_cell.length_b   1.000
_cell.length_c   1.000
_cell.angle_alpha   90.00
_cell.angle_beta   90.00
_cell.angle_gamma   90.00
#
_symmetry.space_group_name_H-M   'P 1'
#
loop_
_entity.id
_entity.type
_entity.pdbx_description
1 polymer ?
#
loop_
_entity_poly.entity_id
_entity_poly.type
_entity_poly.pdbx_seq_one_letter_code
_entity_poly.pdbx_strand_id
1 'polypeptide(L)' 'MNPDTSFQSVLKSLRQSHPRKVLQVEATGRFVFDSDTPTQLGLKGGETLLFFQEGDEPKVMLDATMAVMSDWRGNNATI' A
#
# COMPACT_ATOMS: atom_id res chain seq x y z
N MET A 1 -12.99 -10.12 1.19
CA MET A 1 -11.64 -10.57 0.78
C MET A 1 -11.18 -11.64 1.75
N ASN A 2 -10.53 -12.71 1.29
CA ASN A 2 -9.89 -13.66 2.20
C ASN A 2 -8.66 -12.96 2.83
N PRO A 3 -8.51 -12.98 4.18
CA PRO A 3 -7.47 -12.20 4.88
C PRO A 3 -6.03 -12.62 4.58
N ASP A 4 -5.82 -13.81 4.01
CA ASP A 4 -4.50 -14.30 3.59
C ASP A 4 -4.25 -14.11 2.09
N THR A 5 -5.23 -13.55 1.36
CA THR A 5 -5.04 -13.16 -0.04
C THR A 5 -4.39 -11.79 -0.11
N SER A 6 -3.41 -11.64 -1.00
CA SER A 6 -2.68 -10.38 -1.13
C SER A 6 -3.51 -9.27 -1.81
N PHE A 7 -3.12 -8.02 -1.60
CA PHE A 7 -3.74 -6.85 -2.22
C PHE A 7 -3.43 -6.70 -3.72
N GLN A 8 -2.61 -7.57 -4.30
CA GLN A 8 -2.17 -7.50 -5.70
C GLN A 8 -3.32 -7.24 -6.69
N SER A 9 -4.41 -7.99 -6.62
CA SER A 9 -5.55 -7.81 -7.55
C SER A 9 -6.27 -6.47 -7.32
N VAL A 10 -6.43 -6.05 -6.07
CA VAL A 10 -7.07 -4.78 -5.71
C VAL A 10 -6.24 -3.61 -6.22
N LEU A 11 -4.94 -3.62 -5.93
CA LEU A 11 -4.01 -2.57 -6.33
C LEU A 11 -3.79 -2.56 -7.85
N LYS A 12 -3.78 -3.72 -8.50
CA LYS A 12 -3.74 -3.81 -9.97
C LYS A 12 -4.96 -3.13 -10.59
N SER A 13 -6.17 -3.42 -10.13
CA SER A 13 -7.39 -2.75 -10.61
C SER A 13 -7.39 -1.25 -10.30
N LEU A 14 -6.92 -0.85 -9.12
CA LEU A 14 -6.80 0.56 -8.76
C LEU A 14 -5.86 1.31 -9.72
N ARG A 15 -4.69 0.75 -10.01
CA ARG A 15 -3.68 1.36 -10.88
C ARG A 15 -4.10 1.37 -12.36
N GLN A 16 -5.00 0.49 -12.79
CA GLN A 16 -5.56 0.56 -14.15
C GLN A 16 -6.35 1.85 -14.38
N SER A 17 -7.15 2.28 -13.40
CA SER A 17 -7.93 3.52 -13.49
C SER A 17 -7.15 4.74 -12.97
N HIS A 18 -6.21 4.53 -12.05
CA HIS A 18 -5.48 5.58 -11.37
C HIS A 18 -4.02 5.15 -11.14
N PRO A 19 -3.15 5.26 -12.16
CA PRO A 19 -1.80 4.65 -12.17
C PRO A 19 -0.84 5.20 -11.11
N ARG A 20 -1.21 6.27 -10.41
CA ARG A 20 -0.41 6.95 -9.39
C ARG A 20 -1.08 6.98 -8.02
N LYS A 21 -2.07 6.11 -7.79
CA LYS A 21 -2.74 5.96 -6.48
C LYS A 21 -2.13 4.84 -5.65
N VAL A 22 -2.01 5.09 -4.35
CA VAL A 22 -1.62 4.13 -3.33
C VAL A 22 -2.68 4.06 -2.24
N LEU A 23 -2.64 3.00 -1.45
CA LEU A 23 -3.51 2.79 -0.29
C LEU A 23 -2.70 2.91 0.99
N GLN A 24 -3.28 3.51 2.01
CA GLN A 24 -2.72 3.58 3.35
C GLN A 24 -3.77 3.12 4.36
N VAL A 25 -3.34 2.38 5.39
CA VAL A 25 -4.18 2.00 6.51
C VAL A 25 -4.31 3.20 7.45
N GLU A 26 -5.53 3.73 7.61
CA GLU A 26 -5.78 4.94 8.40
C GLU A 26 -5.25 4.80 9.84
N ALA A 27 -5.50 3.66 10.47
CA ALA A 27 -5.17 3.44 11.88
C ALA A 27 -3.65 3.39 12.16
N THR A 28 -2.83 3.04 11.17
CA THR A 28 -1.38 2.83 11.36
C THR A 28 -0.53 3.78 10.53
N GLY A 29 -1.12 4.51 9.57
CA GLY A 29 -0.37 5.29 8.58
C GLY A 29 0.48 4.43 7.63
N ARG A 30 0.34 3.10 7.67
CA ARG A 30 1.14 2.19 6.86
C ARG A 30 0.59 2.08 5.45
N PHE A 31 1.47 2.19 4.47
CA PHE A 31 1.10 1.95 3.08
C PHE A 31 0.94 0.46 2.75
N VAL A 32 0.02 0.19 1.84
CA VAL A 32 -0.32 -1.17 1.38
C VAL A 32 0.40 -1.44 0.07
N PHE A 33 1.16 -2.54 0.04
CA PHE A 33 1.88 -3.03 -1.13
C PHE A 33 1.20 -4.27 -1.72
N ASP A 34 1.58 -4.63 -2.95
CA ASP A 34 0.93 -5.73 -3.69
C ASP A 34 1.04 -7.09 -3.00
N SER A 35 2.15 -7.32 -2.29
CA SER A 35 2.42 -8.55 -1.55
C SER A 35 1.78 -8.58 -0.17
N ASP A 36 1.34 -7.44 0.36
CA ASP A 36 0.73 -7.40 1.69
C ASP A 36 -0.59 -8.18 1.68
N THR A 37 -0.87 -8.84 2.80
CA THR A 37 -2.18 -9.43 3.09
C THR A 37 -2.86 -8.67 4.23
N PRO A 38 -4.21 -8.69 4.31
CA PRO A 38 -4.91 -8.16 5.46
C PRO A 38 -4.39 -8.70 6.80
N THR A 39 -4.07 -10.00 6.90
CA THR A 39 -3.50 -10.60 8.11
C THR A 39 -2.15 -9.98 8.49
N GLN A 40 -1.24 -9.77 7.54
CA GLN A 40 0.08 -9.18 7.78
C GLN A 40 0.00 -7.72 8.23
N LEU A 41 -0.99 -7.00 7.71
CA LEU A 41 -1.30 -5.63 8.10
C LEU A 41 -2.09 -5.53 9.41
N GLY A 42 -2.50 -6.67 9.97
CA GLY A 42 -3.33 -6.72 11.18
C GLY A 42 -4.74 -6.17 10.97
N LEU A 43 -5.23 -6.17 9.73
CA LEU A 43 -6.47 -5.49 9.40
C LEU A 43 -7.68 -6.18 10.04
N LYS A 44 -8.58 -5.37 10.61
CA LYS A 44 -9.84 -5.83 11.18
C LYS A 44 -11.01 -5.48 10.27
N GLY A 45 -12.07 -6.28 10.34
CA GLY A 45 -13.29 -6.00 9.61
C GLY A 45 -13.83 -4.61 9.96
N GLY A 46 -14.00 -3.77 8.93
CA GLY A 46 -14.49 -2.39 9.08
C GLY A 46 -13.40 -1.31 9.17
N GLU A 47 -12.11 -1.66 9.04
CA GLU A 47 -11.05 -0.65 8.94
C GLU A 47 -11.10 0.14 7.63
N THR A 48 -10.72 1.41 7.74
CA THR A 48 -10.63 2.37 6.64
C THR A 48 -9.27 2.30 5.97
N LEU A 49 -9.29 2.26 4.64
CA LEU A 49 -8.12 2.51 3.81
C LEU A 49 -8.25 3.89 3.17
N LEU A 50 -7.24 4.72 3.35
CA LEU A 50 -7.13 6.02 2.72
C LEU A 50 -6.51 5.88 1.33
N PHE A 51 -6.97 6.71 0.41
CA PHE A 51 -6.44 6.78 -0.95
C PHE A 51 -5.59 8.02 -1.08
N PHE A 52 -4.35 7.84 -1.53
CA PHE A 52 -3.45 8.94 -1.83
C PHE A 52 -3.03 8.89 -3.29
N GLN A 53 -2.80 10.06 -3.90
CA GLN A 53 -2.23 10.17 -5.24
C GLN A 53 -0.86 10.85 -5.18
N GLU A 54 -0.02 10.59 -6.18
CA GLU A 54 1.24 11.29 -6.36
C GLU A 54 1.02 12.82 -6.35
N GLY A 55 1.54 13.49 -5.32
CA GLY A 55 1.36 14.93 -5.09
C GLY A 55 0.66 15.29 -3.78
N ASP A 56 -0.12 14.37 -3.19
CA ASP A 56 -0.82 14.59 -1.92
C ASP A 56 0.07 14.29 -0.69
N GLU A 57 1.17 13.55 -0.87
CA GLU A 57 1.96 12.94 0.21
C GLU A 57 3.47 12.81 -0.12
N PRO A 58 4.36 12.41 0.83
CA PRO A 58 5.83 12.44 0.63
C PRO A 58 6.33 11.59 -0.56
N LYS A 59 7.45 12.01 -1.16
CA LYS A 59 8.02 11.40 -2.37
C LYS A 59 8.50 9.94 -2.20
N VAL A 60 8.63 9.45 -0.97
CA VAL A 60 9.24 8.15 -0.65
C VAL A 60 8.40 7.45 0.43
N MET A 61 8.16 6.16 0.26
CA MET A 61 7.43 5.30 1.18
C MET A 61 8.40 4.24 1.72
N LEU A 62 8.34 3.94 3.02
CA LEU A 62 9.11 2.84 3.61
C LEU A 62 8.26 1.57 3.59
N ASP A 63 8.90 0.45 3.24
CA ASP A 63 8.24 -0.85 3.33
C ASP A 63 8.02 -1.32 4.78
N ALA A 64 7.28 -2.42 4.92
CA ALA A 64 6.95 -3.09 6.17
C ALA A 64 8.12 -3.36 7.12
N THR A 65 9.31 -3.51 6.56
CA THR A 65 10.52 -3.95 7.24
C THR A 65 11.47 -2.79 7.52
N MET A 66 11.14 -1.58 7.03
CA MET A 66 12.01 -0.41 6.96
C MET A 66 13.33 -0.67 6.22
N ALA A 67 13.44 -1.79 5.49
CA ALA A 67 14.66 -2.18 4.79
C ALA A 67 14.69 -1.62 3.36
N VAL A 68 13.54 -1.21 2.83
CA VAL A 68 13.40 -0.73 1.46
C VAL A 68 12.64 0.58 1.41
N MET A 69 13.22 1.55 0.72
CA MET A 69 12.50 2.75 0.27
C MET A 69 11.91 2.46 -1.09
N SER A 70 10.60 2.63 -1.25
CA SER A 70 9.93 2.48 -2.53
C SER A 70 9.32 3.80 -2.97
N ASP A 71 9.40 4.09 -4.27
CA ASP A 71 8.62 5.19 -4.85
C ASP A 71 7.14 4.79 -5.02
N TRP A 72 6.33 5.74 -5.48
CA TRP A 72 4.90 5.58 -5.76
C TRP A 72 4.56 4.46 -6.76
N ARG A 73 5.56 3.96 -7.50
CA ARG A 73 5.42 2.89 -8.49
C ARG A 73 5.86 1.54 -7.94
N GLY A 74 6.28 1.48 -6.67
CA GLY A 74 6.86 0.30 -6.07
C GLY A 74 8.28 0.02 -6.57
N ASN A 75 8.97 1.01 -7.16
CA ASN A 75 10.37 0.86 -7.50
C ASN A 75 11.19 1.01 -6.22
N ASN A 76 11.92 -0.04 -5.88
CA ASN A 76 12.77 -0.07 -4.71
C ASN A 76 14.06 0.70 -4.98
N ALA A 77 14.41 1.63 -4.09
CA ALA A 77 15.75 2.14 -3.92
C ALA A 77 16.41 1.36 -2.78
N THR A 78 17.50 0.65 -3.09
CA THR A 78 18.40 0.12 -2.07
C THR A 78 19.12 1.29 -1.40
N ILE A 79 19.07 1.34 -0.06
CA ILE A 79 19.79 2.35 0.73
C ILE A 79 21.29 2.03 0.72
#